data_AF-A0A9N9EPT8-F1
#
_entry.id   AF-A0A9N9EPT8-F1
#
_cell.length_a   1.000
_cell.length_b   1.000
_cell.length_c   1.000
_cell.angle_alpha   90.00
_cell.angle_beta   90.00
_cell.angle_gamma   90.00
#
_symmetry.space_group_name_H-M   'P 1'
#
loop_
_entity.id
_entity.type
_entity.pdbx_description
1 polymer ?
#
loop_
_entity_poly.entity_id
_entity_poly.type
_entity_poly.pdbx_seq_one_letter_code
_entity_poly.pdbx_strand_id
1 'polypeptide(L)'
;EDGKIDSKYPLQETPTPRYEQRTEWNVRDAEATLIILPAPNFVTELDGTAFTVEMAKKYEKPWQKICLDQFPMDNIEQILVWIEKNKIKHLNVAGPRESNSPGIQKSTYKLVYSLLEKMANIQLIKAIL
;
A
#
# COMPACT_ATOMS: atom_id res chain seq x y z
N GLU A 1 2.37 1.21 -19.08
CA GLU A 1 1.23 1.22 -18.14
C GLU A 1 0.06 1.83 -18.89
N ASP A 2 -1.17 1.36 -18.64
CA ASP A 2 -2.38 1.52 -19.47
C ASP A 2 -2.56 0.40 -20.51
N GLY A 3 -3.48 -0.51 -20.20
CA GLY A 3 -3.76 -1.75 -20.91
C GLY A 3 -4.63 -2.67 -20.05
N LYS A 4 -5.16 -3.74 -20.64
CA LYS A 4 -5.96 -4.72 -19.91
C LYS A 4 -5.13 -5.33 -18.77
N ILE A 5 -5.70 -5.41 -17.59
CA ILE A 5 -5.09 -6.10 -16.45
C ILE A 5 -4.93 -7.58 -16.84
N ASP A 6 -3.72 -8.11 -16.67
CA ASP A 6 -3.43 -9.51 -16.93
C ASP A 6 -4.34 -10.40 -16.07
N SER A 7 -4.98 -11.40 -16.69
CA SER A 7 -5.97 -12.28 -16.03
C SER A 7 -5.40 -13.08 -14.85
N LYS A 8 -4.08 -13.14 -14.69
CA LYS A 8 -3.46 -13.73 -13.50
C LYS A 8 -3.74 -12.96 -12.21
N TYR A 9 -4.15 -11.69 -12.31
CA TYR A 9 -4.54 -10.90 -11.15
C TYR A 9 -6.06 -11.02 -10.92
N PRO A 10 -6.52 -11.53 -9.76
CA PRO A 10 -7.93 -11.69 -9.46
C PRO A 10 -8.57 -10.34 -9.06
N LEU A 11 -8.52 -9.37 -9.97
CA LEU A 11 -9.00 -8.00 -9.75
C LEU A 11 -10.40 -7.82 -10.32
N GLN A 12 -11.17 -6.94 -9.68
CA GLN A 12 -12.47 -6.50 -10.17
C GLN A 12 -12.32 -5.14 -10.86
N GLU A 13 -12.67 -5.06 -12.14
CA GLU A 13 -12.64 -3.80 -12.87
C GLU A 13 -13.74 -2.84 -12.41
N THR A 14 -13.42 -1.54 -12.35
CA THR A 14 -14.42 -0.50 -12.05
C THR A 14 -15.32 -0.23 -13.25
N PRO A 15 -16.56 0.26 -13.04
CA PRO A 15 -17.48 0.59 -14.13
C PRO A 15 -16.98 1.68 -15.09
N THR A 16 -16.02 2.51 -14.65
CA THR A 16 -15.38 3.52 -15.50
C THR A 16 -13.86 3.30 -15.56
N PRO A 17 -13.21 3.71 -16.66
CA PRO A 17 -11.76 3.67 -16.78
C PRO A 17 -11.05 4.80 -16.00
N ARG A 18 -11.80 5.67 -15.30
CA ARG A 18 -11.23 6.85 -14.62
C ARG A 18 -10.33 6.41 -13.46
N TYR A 19 -9.11 6.95 -13.45
CA TYR A 19 -8.10 6.69 -12.42
C TYR A 19 -8.59 6.98 -11.00
N GLU A 20 -9.37 8.06 -10.86
CA GLU A 20 -9.90 8.53 -9.58
C GLU A 20 -10.88 7.52 -8.98
N GLN A 21 -11.75 6.92 -9.80
CA GLN A 21 -12.77 6.00 -9.31
C GLN A 21 -12.15 4.74 -8.70
N ARG A 22 -11.17 4.13 -9.38
CA ARG A 22 -10.47 2.96 -8.82
C ARG A 22 -9.72 3.28 -7.54
N THR A 23 -9.09 4.47 -7.48
CA THR A 23 -8.32 4.89 -6.30
C THR A 23 -9.25 5.13 -5.13
N GLU A 24 -10.38 5.81 -5.35
CA GLU A 24 -11.41 6.04 -4.34
C GLU A 24 -12.01 4.72 -3.84
N TRP A 25 -12.35 3.79 -4.75
CA TRP A 25 -12.96 2.51 -4.37
C TRP A 25 -12.00 1.62 -3.58
N ASN A 26 -10.73 1.54 -3.99
CA ASN A 26 -9.71 0.80 -3.24
C ASN A 26 -9.55 1.33 -1.82
N VAL A 27 -9.62 2.65 -1.63
CA VAL A 27 -9.56 3.26 -0.29
C VAL A 27 -10.84 3.01 0.51
N ARG A 28 -12.02 3.16 -0.11
CA ARG A 28 -13.33 2.95 0.51
C ARG A 28 -13.50 1.52 1.02
N ASP A 29 -13.14 0.55 0.19
CA ASP A 29 -13.42 -0.88 0.40
C ASP A 29 -12.38 -1.54 1.32
N ALA A 30 -11.23 -0.89 1.53
CA ALA A 30 -10.24 -1.32 2.51
C ALA A 30 -10.56 -0.81 3.93
N GLU A 31 -9.93 -1.43 4.93
CA GLU A 31 -9.98 -0.95 6.32
C GLU A 31 -8.95 0.15 6.56
N ALA A 32 -7.86 0.15 5.80
CA ALA A 32 -6.82 1.17 5.86
C ALA A 32 -6.01 1.23 4.56
N THR A 33 -5.20 2.28 4.41
CA THR A 33 -4.30 2.45 3.25
C THR A 33 -2.84 2.66 3.66
N LEU A 34 -1.95 1.78 3.20
CA LEU A 34 -0.50 1.95 3.28
C LEU A 34 0.01 2.64 2.01
N ILE A 35 0.75 3.72 2.18
CA ILE A 35 1.35 4.51 1.10
C ILE A 35 2.86 4.30 1.15
N ILE A 36 3.42 3.77 0.07
CA ILE A 36 4.85 3.49 -0.06
C ILE A 36 5.45 4.49 -1.05
N LEU A 37 6.42 5.27 -0.57
CA LEU A 37 7.15 6.26 -1.36
C LEU A 37 8.63 5.91 -1.41
N PRO A 38 9.37 6.33 -2.47
CA PRO A 38 10.81 6.14 -2.51
C PRO A 38 11.53 7.01 -1.48
N ALA A 39 11.03 8.22 -1.20
CA ALA A 39 11.66 9.20 -0.31
C ALA A 39 10.63 10.15 0.34
N PRO A 40 10.95 10.83 1.47
CA PRO A 40 10.01 11.71 2.18
C PRO A 40 9.49 12.89 1.37
N ASN A 41 10.35 13.45 0.52
CA ASN A 41 10.10 14.64 -0.31
C ASN A 41 9.78 14.26 -1.76
N PHE A 42 9.39 13.02 -2.02
CA PHE A 42 9.02 12.59 -3.36
C PHE A 42 7.75 13.29 -3.82
N VAL A 43 7.84 14.03 -4.93
CA VAL A 43 6.74 14.77 -5.57
C VAL A 43 6.60 14.27 -7.00
N THR A 44 5.38 14.00 -7.45
CA THR A 44 5.10 13.64 -8.84
C THR A 44 4.04 14.56 -9.43
N GLU A 45 4.16 14.87 -10.72
CA GLU A 45 3.18 15.69 -11.46
C GLU A 45 1.76 15.06 -11.51
N LEU A 46 1.68 13.74 -11.30
CA LEU A 46 0.43 12.98 -11.18
C LEU A 46 0.32 12.45 -9.76
N ASP A 47 0.02 13.33 -8.80
CA ASP A 47 -0.02 12.97 -7.38
C ASP A 47 -1.27 12.14 -7.01
N GLY A 48 -1.36 10.94 -7.59
CA GLY A 48 -2.33 9.92 -7.19
C GLY A 48 -2.15 9.53 -5.72
N THR A 49 -0.99 9.82 -5.12
CA THR A 49 -0.75 9.65 -3.69
C THR A 49 -1.52 10.68 -2.86
N ALA A 50 -1.48 11.97 -3.23
CA ALA A 50 -2.30 13.00 -2.59
C ALA A 50 -3.78 12.66 -2.69
N PHE A 51 -4.27 12.28 -3.87
CA PHE A 51 -5.67 11.87 -4.03
C PHE A 51 -6.03 10.67 -3.14
N THR A 52 -5.12 9.68 -3.01
CA THR A 52 -5.31 8.55 -2.09
C THR A 52 -5.42 9.00 -0.63
N VAL A 53 -4.56 9.93 -0.18
CA VAL A 53 -4.62 10.51 1.18
C VAL A 53 -5.90 11.29 1.39
N GLU A 54 -6.33 12.08 0.40
CA GLU A 54 -7.58 12.83 0.45
C GLU A 54 -8.79 11.90 0.61
N MET A 55 -8.84 10.80 -0.16
CA MET A 55 -9.91 9.81 -0.02
C MET A 55 -9.85 9.09 1.33
N ALA A 56 -8.66 8.78 1.85
CA ALA A 56 -8.52 8.14 3.16
C ALA A 56 -9.06 9.05 4.27
N LYS A 57 -8.77 10.36 4.19
CA LYS A 57 -9.34 11.37 5.09
C LYS A 57 -10.86 11.49 4.92
N LYS A 58 -11.35 11.57 3.68
CA LYS A 58 -12.78 11.67 3.34
C LYS A 58 -13.60 10.52 3.92
N TYR A 59 -13.07 9.30 3.90
CA TYR A 59 -13.74 8.10 4.44
C TYR A 59 -13.38 7.79 5.89
N GLU A 60 -12.63 8.66 6.56
CA GLU A 60 -12.18 8.49 7.94
C GLU A 60 -11.43 7.15 8.16
N LYS A 61 -10.66 6.72 7.15
CA LYS A 61 -9.88 5.48 7.18
C LYS A 61 -8.46 5.75 7.68
N PRO A 62 -7.90 4.91 8.56
CA PRO A 62 -6.49 4.96 8.90
C PRO A 62 -5.62 4.87 7.65
N TRP A 63 -4.55 5.65 7.61
CA TRP A 63 -3.53 5.54 6.59
C TRP A 63 -2.14 5.72 7.21
N GLN A 64 -1.14 5.12 6.56
CA GLN A 64 0.25 5.23 6.98
C GLN A 64 1.13 5.44 5.77
N LYS A 65 2.12 6.33 5.89
CA LYS A 65 3.13 6.59 4.88
C LYS A 65 4.46 5.99 5.31
N ILE A 66 5.10 5.27 4.40
CA ILE A 66 6.42 4.67 4.57
C ILE A 66 7.32 5.11 3.42
N CYS A 67 8.58 5.45 3.73
CA CYS A 67 9.58 5.85 2.75
C CYS A 67 10.68 4.77 2.66
N LEU A 68 11.01 4.31 1.46
CA LEU A 68 11.91 3.16 1.25
C LEU A 68 13.40 3.50 1.35
N ASP A 69 13.78 4.76 1.18
CA ASP A 69 15.14 5.26 1.44
C ASP A 69 15.47 5.36 2.94
N GLN A 70 14.46 5.18 3.81
CA GLN A 70 14.62 5.10 5.25
C GLN A 70 14.80 3.65 5.70
N PHE A 71 15.51 3.46 6.82
CA PHE A 71 15.90 2.17 7.42
C PHE A 71 14.85 1.05 7.22
N PRO A 72 15.07 0.08 6.31
CA PRO A 72 14.03 -0.87 5.89
C PRO A 72 13.49 -1.80 6.99
N MET A 73 14.32 -2.15 7.98
CA MET A 73 13.88 -2.97 9.12
C MET A 73 12.90 -2.19 10.01
N ASP A 74 13.12 -0.89 10.17
CA ASP A 74 12.25 -0.02 10.96
C ASP A 74 10.88 0.13 10.28
N ASN A 75 10.86 0.18 8.95
CA ASN A 75 9.63 0.23 8.16
C ASN A 75 8.72 -0.99 8.43
N ILE A 76 9.27 -2.21 8.49
CA ILE A 76 8.48 -3.42 8.75
C ILE A 76 7.82 -3.36 10.12
N GLU A 77 8.58 -3.05 11.17
CA GLU A 77 8.05 -2.92 12.53
C GLU A 77 6.99 -1.83 12.61
N GLN A 78 7.26 -0.68 11.99
CA GLN A 78 6.34 0.44 11.98
C GLN A 78 5.00 0.09 11.32
N ILE A 79 5.02 -0.71 10.24
CA ILE A 79 3.82 -1.20 9.57
C ILE A 79 3.10 -2.23 10.46
N LEU A 80 3.81 -3.19 11.05
CA LEU A 80 3.23 -4.23 11.90
C LEU A 80 2.51 -3.64 13.11
N VAL A 81 3.16 -2.73 13.82
CA VAL A 81 2.58 -2.04 14.98
C VAL A 81 1.32 -1.26 14.58
N TRP A 82 1.34 -0.59 13.43
CA TRP A 82 0.18 0.14 12.93
C TRP A 82 -0.97 -0.80 12.52
N ILE A 83 -0.68 -1.91 11.84
CA ILE A 83 -1.66 -2.94 11.49
C ILE A 83 -2.33 -3.50 12.75
N GLU A 84 -1.54 -3.88 13.76
CA GLU A 84 -2.06 -4.45 15.01
C GLU A 84 -2.89 -3.44 15.80
N LYS A 85 -2.39 -2.19 15.94
CA LYS A 85 -3.08 -1.11 16.64
C LYS A 85 -4.46 -0.81 16.05
N ASN A 86 -4.58 -0.84 14.72
CA ASN A 86 -5.83 -0.53 14.01
C ASN A 86 -6.65 -1.79 13.68
N LYS A 87 -6.19 -2.99 14.07
CA LYS A 87 -6.83 -4.29 13.80
C LYS A 87 -7.13 -4.51 12.31
N ILE A 88 -6.21 -4.10 11.44
CA ILE A 88 -6.36 -4.13 9.99
C ILE A 88 -6.22 -5.57 9.47
N LYS A 89 -7.19 -6.01 8.68
CA LYS A 89 -7.25 -7.28 7.95
C LYS A 89 -7.23 -7.06 6.44
N HIS A 90 -7.84 -5.98 5.95
CA HIS A 90 -7.88 -5.61 4.54
C HIS A 90 -7.13 -4.29 4.33
N LEU A 91 -5.93 -4.39 3.76
CA LEU A 91 -5.03 -3.26 3.55
C LEU A 91 -4.96 -2.90 2.06
N ASN A 92 -5.32 -1.67 1.71
CA ASN A 92 -4.98 -1.10 0.42
C ASN A 92 -3.50 -0.66 0.44
N VAL A 93 -2.77 -0.91 -0.66
CA VAL A 93 -1.38 -0.47 -0.81
C VAL A 93 -1.27 0.43 -2.04
N ALA A 94 -0.78 1.65 -1.84
CA ALA A 94 -0.63 2.66 -2.87
C ALA A 94 0.82 3.17 -2.94
N GLY A 95 1.19 3.75 -4.08
CA GLY A 95 2.50 4.32 -4.34
C GLY A 95 2.63 4.80 -5.79
N PRO A 96 3.77 5.40 -6.16
CA PRO A 96 3.99 5.85 -7.53
C PRO A 96 4.12 4.68 -8.49
N ARG A 97 3.82 4.98 -9.75
CA ARG A 97 4.06 4.11 -10.90
C ARG A 97 5.57 3.86 -11.09
N GLU A 98 5.93 2.70 -11.64
CA GLU A 98 7.34 2.37 -11.94
C GLU A 98 7.92 3.36 -12.96
N SER A 99 7.11 3.82 -13.91
CA SER A 99 7.51 4.87 -14.87
C SER A 99 7.88 6.20 -14.21
N ASN A 100 7.30 6.50 -13.04
CA ASN A 100 7.51 7.74 -12.31
C ASN A 100 8.56 7.60 -11.19
N SER A 101 8.85 6.37 -10.78
CA SER A 101 9.86 6.04 -9.78
C SER A 101 10.53 4.71 -10.12
N PRO A 102 11.56 4.72 -10.98
CA PRO A 102 12.25 3.50 -11.36
C PRO A 102 12.82 2.74 -10.15
N GLY A 103 12.54 1.46 -10.08
CA GLY A 103 12.90 0.56 -8.98
C GLY A 103 11.87 0.47 -7.86
N ILE A 104 10.79 1.26 -7.86
CA ILE A 104 9.79 1.25 -6.79
C ILE A 104 9.09 -0.10 -6.70
N GLN A 105 8.81 -0.76 -7.83
CA GLN A 105 8.17 -2.07 -7.84
C GLN A 105 9.02 -3.11 -7.11
N LYS A 106 10.33 -3.17 -7.43
CA LYS A 106 11.25 -4.14 -6.83
C LYS A 106 11.41 -3.89 -5.34
N SER A 107 11.54 -2.63 -4.92
CA SER A 107 11.72 -2.27 -3.51
C SER A 107 10.44 -2.51 -2.70
N THR A 108 9.27 -2.19 -3.26
CA THR A 108 7.97 -2.48 -2.67
C THR A 108 7.76 -3.99 -2.53
N TYR A 109 8.07 -4.77 -3.55
CA TYR A 109 7.97 -6.24 -3.50
C TYR A 109 8.80 -6.81 -2.35
N LYS A 110 10.05 -6.38 -2.19
CA LYS A 110 10.91 -6.82 -1.08
C LYS A 110 10.32 -6.48 0.28
N LEU A 111 9.85 -5.24 0.46
CA LEU A 111 9.23 -4.80 1.72
C LEU A 111 8.00 -5.65 2.07
N VAL A 112 7.07 -5.82 1.11
CA VAL A 112 5.82 -6.57 1.31
C VAL A 112 6.12 -8.06 1.55
N TYR A 113 7.07 -8.64 0.82
CA TYR A 113 7.48 -10.03 1.03
C TYR A 113 8.03 -10.25 2.45
N SER A 114 8.99 -9.42 2.88
CA SER A 114 9.53 -9.49 4.24
C SER A 114 8.48 -9.23 5.33
N LEU A 115 7.53 -8.33 5.07
CA LEU A 115 6.41 -8.07 5.98
C LEU A 115 5.55 -9.33 6.15
N LEU A 116 5.15 -9.98 5.05
CA LEU A 116 4.32 -11.18 5.06
C LEU A 116 5.04 -12.36 5.72
N GLU A 117 6.33 -12.56 5.43
CA GLU A 117 7.15 -13.57 6.13
C GLU A 117 7.16 -13.33 7.64
N LYS A 118 7.34 -12.08 8.06
CA LYS A 118 7.36 -11.75 9.50
C LYS A 118 6.00 -11.94 10.16
N MET A 119 4.90 -11.59 9.49
CA MET A 119 3.54 -11.84 9.96
C MET A 119 3.27 -13.33 10.12
N ALA A 120 3.66 -14.16 9.14
CA ALA A 120 3.51 -15.61 9.20
C ALA A 120 4.29 -16.21 10.38
N ASN A 121 5.53 -15.76 10.60
CA ASN A 121 6.35 -16.20 11.74
C ASN A 121 5.73 -15.81 13.08
N ILE A 122 5.19 -14.58 13.21
CA ILE A 122 4.50 -14.14 14.44
C ILE A 122 3.24 -14.98 14.69
N GLN A 123 2.45 -15.27 13.65
CA GLN A 123 1.26 -16.12 13.77
C GLN A 123 1.62 -17.55 14.16
N LEU A 124 2.69 -18.10 13.58
CA LEU A 124 3.20 -19.42 13.94
C LEU A 124 3.60 -19.49 15.43
N ILE A 125 4.31 -18.47 15.92
CA ILE A 125 4.68 -18.37 17.35
C ILE A 125 3.42 -18.27 18.22
N LYS A 126 2.45 -17.42 17.86
CA LYS A 126 1.17 -17.27 18.59
C LYS A 126 0.32 -18.56 18.60
N ALA A 127 0.52 -19.47 17.66
CA ALA A 127 -0.21 -20.74 17.59
C ALA A 127 0.41 -21.87 18.42
N ILE A 128 1.69 -21.74 18.81
CA ILE A 128 2.44 -22.74 19.58
C ILE A 128 2.41 -22.44 21.09
N LEU A 129 2.25 -21.16 21.46
CA LEU A 129 2.10 -20.69 22.84
C LEU A 129 0.64 -20.72 23.31
#